data_AF-A0A1G9QVY9-F1
#
_entry.id   AF-A0A1G9QVY9-F1
#
_cell.length_a   1.000
_cell.length_b   1.000
_cell.length_c   1.000
_cell.angle_alpha   90.00
_cell.angle_beta   90.00
_cell.angle_gamma   90.00
#
_symmetry.space_group_name_H-M   'P 1'
#
loop_
_entity.id
_entity.type
_entity.pdbx_description
1 polymer ?
#
loop_
_entity_poly.entity_id
_entity_poly.type
_entity_poly.pdbx_seq_one_letter_code
_entity_poly.pdbx_strand_id
1 'polypeptide(L)'
;MRKTTRLTVAALAATTVLAGCGSQVKGVAEPTGGAGGSGGAAGAEGDILVWKPGGPRPERPVIRLGDQTPPSDWKSVGAPFDNCTTLKWEDFPQQARPTKDKPPVLQVVRKGDPYKTACRFSNNESISFDAPTPPDPNNPAPPPPPRTTEQKPPGWSPIFELTVVWGTEFSVEGLGGTTVTLGGKPAAFKETESGGTAVKDPFCTVIVKLSNGSAGLQLRNGRFKTTMNTCETAKKLAETLASRVQ
;
A
#
# COMPACT_ATOMS: atom_id res chain seq x y z
N MET A 1 38.74 -28.14 43.63
CA MET A 1 38.23 -29.32 42.89
C MET A 1 36.70 -29.32 42.92
N ARG A 2 36.02 -28.73 41.92
CA ARG A 2 34.58 -28.93 41.68
C ARG A 2 34.31 -28.92 40.17
N LYS A 3 33.42 -29.83 39.79
CA LYS A 3 33.30 -30.50 38.50
C LYS A 3 32.67 -29.61 37.42
N THR A 4 33.29 -29.59 36.25
CA THR A 4 32.78 -29.02 35.00
C THR A 4 31.84 -30.04 34.36
N THR A 5 30.53 -29.76 34.32
CA THR A 5 29.57 -30.61 33.61
C THR A 5 29.42 -30.08 32.19
N ARG A 6 30.01 -30.80 31.22
CA ARG A 6 29.76 -30.60 29.79
C ARG A 6 28.48 -31.35 29.41
N LEU A 7 27.46 -30.65 28.92
CA LEU A 7 26.36 -31.28 28.21
C LEU A 7 26.68 -31.29 26.72
N THR A 8 26.90 -32.50 26.20
CA THR A 8 26.90 -32.82 24.78
C THR A 8 25.51 -33.34 24.46
N VAL A 9 24.76 -32.70 23.55
CA VAL A 9 23.54 -33.29 22.99
C VAL A 9 23.64 -33.23 21.47
N ALA A 10 23.46 -34.42 20.90
CA ALA A 10 23.74 -34.80 19.53
C ALA A 10 22.74 -34.19 18.54
N ALA A 11 23.26 -33.84 17.36
CA ALA A 11 22.50 -33.59 16.17
C ALA A 11 21.88 -34.90 15.67
N LEU A 12 20.56 -34.92 15.46
CA LEU A 12 19.89 -35.96 14.69
C LEU A 12 19.40 -35.32 13.38
N ALA A 13 20.09 -35.65 12.29
CA ALA A 13 19.65 -35.39 10.94
C ALA A 13 18.57 -36.42 10.57
N ALA A 14 17.40 -35.96 10.16
CA ALA A 14 16.37 -36.78 9.54
C ALA A 14 16.02 -36.20 8.17
N THR A 15 16.72 -36.71 7.16
CA THR A 15 16.43 -36.55 5.73
C THR A 15 15.16 -37.31 5.40
N THR A 16 14.10 -36.63 4.96
CA THR A 16 12.98 -37.27 4.27
C THR A 16 12.85 -36.68 2.88
N VAL A 17 13.24 -37.49 1.91
CA VAL A 17 13.02 -37.31 0.48
C VAL A 17 11.61 -37.83 0.17
N LEU A 18 10.72 -36.97 -0.33
CA LEU A 18 9.47 -37.40 -0.96
C LEU A 18 9.51 -36.96 -2.42
N ALA A 19 9.63 -37.96 -3.28
CA ALA A 19 9.55 -37.89 -4.73
C ALA A 19 8.13 -38.28 -5.19
N GLY A 20 7.65 -37.66 -6.28
CA GLY A 20 6.44 -38.03 -7.03
C GLY A 20 5.23 -37.14 -6.70
N CYS A 21 4.46 -36.60 -7.64
CA CYS A 21 4.09 -37.10 -8.96
C CYS A 21 4.21 -36.03 -10.06
N GLY A 22 4.77 -36.41 -11.20
CA GLY A 22 4.64 -35.66 -12.45
C GLY A 22 3.32 -36.00 -13.13
N SER A 23 2.59 -34.97 -13.57
CA SER A 23 1.53 -35.12 -14.55
C SER A 23 2.08 -34.74 -15.91
N GLN A 24 2.26 -35.75 -16.76
CA GLN A 24 2.46 -35.57 -18.19
C GLN A 24 1.15 -35.05 -18.80
N VAL A 25 1.21 -33.90 -19.45
CA VAL A 25 0.16 -33.49 -20.39
C VAL A 25 0.61 -33.93 -21.79
N LYS A 26 -0.14 -34.88 -22.32
CA LYS A 26 -0.02 -35.46 -23.66
C LYS A 26 -0.50 -34.42 -24.68
N GLY A 27 0.30 -34.22 -25.73
CA GLY A 27 0.14 -33.14 -26.71
C GLY A 27 -1.11 -33.20 -27.57
N VAL A 28 -1.42 -32.06 -28.16
CA VAL A 28 -2.32 -31.92 -29.31
C VAL A 28 -1.62 -31.06 -30.36
N ALA A 29 -1.53 -31.65 -31.56
CA ALA A 29 -1.15 -31.19 -32.88
C ALA A 29 -0.76 -29.71 -33.13
N GLU A 30 0.34 -29.54 -33.88
CA GLU A 30 0.60 -28.39 -34.74
C GLU A 30 -0.48 -28.25 -35.83
N PRO A 31 -0.86 -27.01 -36.18
CA PRO A 31 -1.14 -26.66 -37.56
C PRO A 31 -0.16 -25.59 -38.05
N THR A 32 0.37 -25.88 -39.22
CA THR A 32 1.24 -25.06 -40.05
C THR A 32 0.53 -23.79 -40.52
N GLY A 33 1.22 -22.64 -40.40
CA GLY A 33 1.21 -21.48 -41.31
C GLY A 33 -0.12 -20.88 -41.79
N GLY A 34 -0.40 -19.64 -41.36
CA GLY A 34 -1.37 -18.76 -42.01
C GLY A 34 -1.12 -17.29 -41.65
N ALA A 35 -0.74 -16.50 -42.65
CA ALA A 35 -0.48 -15.07 -42.54
C ALA A 35 -1.77 -14.24 -42.49
N GLY A 36 -1.72 -13.09 -41.80
CA GLY A 36 -2.56 -11.92 -42.06
C GLY A 36 -3.88 -11.85 -41.29
N GLY A 37 -4.07 -10.78 -40.51
CA GLY A 37 -5.38 -10.41 -39.98
C GLY A 37 -5.34 -9.69 -38.64
N SER A 38 -5.20 -8.37 -38.69
CA SER A 38 -5.64 -7.47 -37.63
C SER A 38 -7.14 -7.65 -37.38
N GLY A 39 -7.56 -8.01 -36.17
CA GLY A 39 -8.98 -8.09 -35.82
C GLY A 39 -9.28 -8.46 -34.37
N GLY A 40 -9.65 -7.44 -33.59
CA GLY A 40 -10.69 -7.51 -32.56
C GLY A 40 -10.39 -8.25 -31.25
N ALA A 41 -9.69 -7.58 -30.32
CA ALA A 41 -9.84 -7.88 -28.90
C ALA A 41 -11.16 -7.28 -28.41
N ALA A 42 -12.16 -8.13 -28.19
CA ALA A 42 -13.41 -7.76 -27.54
C ALA A 42 -13.28 -7.87 -26.02
N GLY A 43 -13.60 -6.78 -25.32
CA GLY A 43 -14.16 -6.85 -23.97
C GLY A 43 -13.23 -6.49 -22.80
N ALA A 44 -12.78 -5.23 -22.76
CA ALA A 44 -12.81 -4.33 -21.58
C ALA A 44 -11.78 -3.19 -21.74
N GLU A 45 -11.74 -2.56 -22.92
CA GLU A 45 -11.11 -1.25 -23.05
C GLU A 45 -12.08 -0.23 -22.47
N GLY A 46 -11.66 0.39 -21.37
CA GLY A 46 -12.25 1.62 -20.89
C GLY A 46 -12.10 2.66 -21.98
N ASP A 47 -13.17 2.82 -22.74
CA ASP A 47 -13.40 3.91 -23.68
C ASP A 47 -13.13 5.21 -22.91
N ILE A 48 -11.95 5.79 -23.13
CA ILE A 48 -11.73 7.19 -22.82
C ILE A 48 -12.69 7.91 -23.76
N LEU A 49 -13.88 8.23 -23.25
CA LEU A 49 -14.93 8.92 -23.99
C LEU A 49 -14.34 10.22 -24.53
N VAL A 50 -13.84 10.17 -25.78
CA VAL A 50 -13.49 11.35 -26.55
C VAL A 50 -14.81 12.04 -26.83
N TRP A 51 -15.14 13.00 -25.97
CA TRP A 51 -16.41 13.70 -26.03
C TRP A 51 -16.43 14.52 -27.32
N LYS A 52 -17.21 14.07 -28.32
CA LYS A 52 -17.49 14.87 -29.51
C LYS A 52 -18.31 16.09 -29.06
N PRO A 53 -17.82 17.33 -29.30
CA PRO A 53 -18.59 18.53 -29.01
C PRO A 53 -19.93 18.47 -29.74
N GLY A 54 -21.05 18.53 -29.00
CA GLY A 54 -22.41 18.59 -29.55
C GLY A 54 -23.24 17.29 -29.48
N GLY A 55 -22.69 16.17 -28.99
CA GLY A 55 -23.47 14.95 -28.73
C GLY A 55 -24.24 15.00 -27.40
N PRO A 56 -25.36 14.26 -27.26
CA PRO A 56 -26.02 14.08 -25.97
C PRO A 56 -25.02 13.47 -24.98
N ARG A 57 -24.91 14.08 -23.79
CA ARG A 57 -24.03 13.55 -22.74
C ARG A 57 -24.56 12.17 -22.34
N PRO A 58 -23.72 11.12 -22.30
CA PRO A 58 -24.15 9.84 -21.74
C PRO A 58 -24.62 10.09 -20.31
N GLU A 59 -25.77 9.50 -19.95
CA GLU A 59 -26.27 9.57 -18.59
C GLU A 59 -25.21 9.01 -17.66
N ARG A 60 -24.70 9.84 -16.74
CA ARG A 60 -23.80 9.36 -15.70
C ARG A 60 -24.62 8.47 -14.78
N PRO A 61 -24.16 7.26 -14.45
CA PRO A 61 -24.84 6.46 -13.43
C PRO A 61 -24.97 7.30 -12.16
N VAL A 62 -26.20 7.42 -11.66
CA VAL A 62 -26.47 8.17 -10.42
C VAL A 62 -25.83 7.39 -9.28
N ILE A 63 -24.69 7.87 -8.79
CA ILE A 63 -24.07 7.33 -7.58
C ILE A 63 -25.03 7.66 -6.42
N ARG A 64 -25.75 6.66 -5.92
CA ARG A 64 -26.57 6.84 -4.72
C ARG A 64 -25.64 6.87 -3.52
N LEU A 65 -25.72 7.93 -2.73
CA LEU A 65 -25.14 7.95 -1.39
C LEU A 65 -25.87 6.88 -0.55
N GLY A 66 -25.31 5.68 -0.50
CA GLY A 66 -25.92 4.52 0.15
C GLY A 66 -25.37 3.18 -0.35
N ASP A 67 -24.88 3.12 -1.59
CA ASP A 67 -24.33 1.88 -2.19
C ASP A 67 -22.83 1.69 -1.89
N GLN A 68 -22.22 2.58 -1.10
CA GLN A 68 -20.82 2.43 -0.71
C GLN A 68 -20.73 1.48 0.48
N THR A 69 -20.10 0.32 0.27
CA THR A 69 -19.75 -0.59 1.37
C THR A 69 -18.88 0.17 2.37
N PRO A 70 -19.30 0.31 3.64
CA PRO A 70 -18.49 0.97 4.63
C PRO A 70 -17.16 0.22 4.81
N PRO A 71 -16.07 0.92 5.15
CA PRO A 71 -14.82 0.26 5.53
C PRO A 71 -15.06 -0.77 6.64
N SER A 72 -14.57 -1.99 6.46
CA SER A 72 -14.69 -3.04 7.48
C SER A 72 -13.74 -2.75 8.65
N ASP A 73 -14.30 -2.64 9.85
CA ASP A 73 -13.50 -2.54 11.06
C ASP A 73 -12.82 -3.86 11.41
N TRP A 74 -11.81 -3.79 12.27
CA TRP A 74 -10.98 -4.93 12.62
C TRP A 74 -11.73 -6.08 13.31
N LYS A 75 -12.77 -5.77 14.11
CA LYS A 75 -13.57 -6.80 14.80
C LYS A 75 -14.44 -7.56 13.80
N SER A 76 -15.04 -6.83 12.85
CA SER A 76 -15.93 -7.41 11.83
C SER A 76 -15.23 -8.44 10.94
N VAL A 77 -13.91 -8.32 10.76
CA VAL A 77 -13.09 -9.24 9.95
C VAL A 77 -12.27 -10.23 10.78
N GLY A 78 -12.41 -10.20 12.11
CA GLY A 78 -11.67 -11.10 13.01
C GLY A 78 -10.17 -10.81 13.12
N ALA A 79 -9.74 -9.57 12.85
CA ALA A 79 -8.36 -9.18 13.05
C ALA A 79 -8.00 -9.18 14.55
N PRO A 80 -6.75 -9.49 14.94
CA PRO A 80 -6.36 -9.52 16.35
C PRO A 80 -6.04 -8.14 16.94
N PHE A 81 -6.08 -7.07 16.13
CA PHE A 81 -5.75 -5.72 16.56
C PHE A 81 -6.46 -4.66 15.72
N ASP A 82 -6.51 -3.44 16.23
CA ASP A 82 -7.10 -2.29 15.54
C ASP A 82 -6.04 -1.52 14.74
N ASN A 83 -6.11 -1.62 13.42
CA ASN A 83 -5.18 -0.96 12.50
C ASN A 83 -5.09 0.56 12.68
N CYS A 84 -6.14 1.20 13.22
CA CYS A 84 -6.18 2.65 13.42
C CYS A 84 -5.73 3.11 14.80
N THR A 85 -5.72 2.24 15.81
CA THR A 85 -5.45 2.67 17.20
C THR A 85 -4.27 1.94 17.85
N THR A 86 -3.83 0.80 17.30
CA THR A 86 -2.65 0.08 17.80
C THR A 86 -1.36 0.86 17.60
N LEU A 87 -1.22 1.60 16.49
CA LEU A 87 -0.20 2.63 16.33
C LEU A 87 -0.81 4.01 16.56
N LYS A 88 -0.02 4.91 17.15
CA LYS A 88 -0.40 6.29 17.41
C LYS A 88 0.64 7.23 16.82
N TRP A 89 0.30 8.51 16.62
CA TRP A 89 1.22 9.49 16.06
C TRP A 89 2.49 9.68 16.91
N GLU A 90 2.45 9.38 18.21
CA GLU A 90 3.62 9.43 19.09
C GLU A 90 4.66 8.36 18.73
N ASP A 91 4.28 7.29 18.05
CA ASP A 91 5.20 6.23 17.59
C ASP A 91 5.99 6.68 16.34
N PHE A 92 5.52 7.70 15.64
CA PHE A 92 6.17 8.21 14.44
C PHE A 92 7.34 9.13 14.80
N PRO A 93 8.36 9.23 13.94
CA PRO A 93 9.39 10.26 14.05
C PRO A 93 8.76 11.65 14.16
N GLN A 94 9.31 12.51 15.03
CA GLN A 94 8.72 13.83 15.33
C GLN A 94 8.42 14.65 14.07
N GLN A 95 9.34 14.67 13.11
CA GLN A 95 9.17 15.39 11.83
C GLN A 95 8.01 14.87 10.97
N ALA A 96 7.59 13.62 11.14
CA ALA A 96 6.54 13.00 10.35
C ALA A 96 5.14 13.16 10.96
N ARG A 97 5.05 13.61 12.23
CA ARG A 97 3.78 13.83 12.92
C ARG A 97 3.04 15.03 12.31
N PRO A 98 1.70 14.98 12.22
CA PRO A 98 0.93 16.13 11.75
C PRO A 98 1.02 17.28 12.78
N THR A 99 0.99 18.52 12.30
CA THR A 99 1.00 19.73 13.15
C THR A 99 -0.32 19.95 13.90
N LYS A 100 -1.40 19.37 13.39
CA LYS A 100 -2.72 19.34 14.01
C LYS A 100 -3.10 17.88 14.26
N ASP A 101 -3.81 17.62 15.35
CA ASP A 101 -4.33 16.28 15.60
C ASP A 101 -5.22 15.85 14.43
N LYS A 102 -4.90 14.69 13.87
CA LYS A 102 -5.55 14.15 12.67
C LYS A 102 -5.68 12.66 12.85
N PRO A 103 -6.88 12.12 13.12
CA PRO A 103 -7.04 10.69 13.30
C PRO A 103 -6.68 9.95 12.01
N PRO A 104 -6.13 8.74 12.11
CA PRO A 104 -5.94 7.89 10.96
C PRO A 104 -7.29 7.47 10.37
N VAL A 105 -7.32 7.21 9.07
CA VAL A 105 -8.55 7.00 8.31
C VAL A 105 -8.67 5.53 7.93
N LEU A 106 -9.72 4.85 8.41
CA LEU A 106 -10.08 3.50 7.99
C LEU A 106 -10.37 3.49 6.48
N GLN A 107 -9.75 2.57 5.75
CA GLN A 107 -9.83 2.50 4.28
C GLN A 107 -10.83 1.43 3.83
N VAL A 108 -11.53 1.70 2.74
CA VAL A 108 -12.34 0.68 2.06
C VAL A 108 -11.41 -0.33 1.41
N VAL A 109 -11.55 -1.59 1.80
CA VAL A 109 -10.81 -2.72 1.21
C VAL A 109 -11.63 -3.30 0.06
N ARG A 110 -11.01 -3.49 -1.10
CA ARG A 110 -11.70 -3.99 -2.29
C ARG A 110 -11.78 -5.51 -2.24
N LYS A 111 -12.83 -6.05 -2.89
CA LYS A 111 -12.91 -7.48 -3.13
C LYS A 111 -11.70 -7.93 -3.97
N GLY A 112 -10.93 -8.89 -3.46
CA GLY A 112 -9.72 -9.40 -4.10
C GLY A 112 -8.41 -8.82 -3.54
N ASP A 113 -8.47 -7.80 -2.68
CA ASP A 113 -7.29 -7.40 -1.91
C ASP A 113 -6.88 -8.53 -0.94
N PRO A 114 -5.58 -8.78 -0.72
CA PRO A 114 -5.10 -9.86 0.13
C PRO A 114 -5.28 -9.57 1.64
N TYR A 115 -5.64 -8.33 1.98
CA TYR A 115 -5.95 -7.89 3.34
C TYR A 115 -7.46 -7.72 3.52
N LYS A 116 -7.92 -7.69 4.77
CA LYS A 116 -9.35 -7.59 5.13
C LYS A 116 -9.71 -6.26 5.80
N THR A 117 -8.74 -5.59 6.41
CA THR A 117 -8.90 -4.24 6.96
C THR A 117 -7.60 -3.44 6.76
N ALA A 118 -7.74 -2.12 6.65
CA ALA A 118 -6.65 -1.22 6.37
C ALA A 118 -6.92 0.15 7.02
N CYS A 119 -5.90 0.75 7.63
CA CYS A 119 -5.96 2.10 8.16
C CYS A 119 -4.81 2.95 7.66
N ARG A 120 -5.09 4.23 7.36
CA ARG A 120 -4.13 5.14 6.75
C ARG A 120 -3.82 6.32 7.66
N PHE A 121 -2.54 6.50 7.94
CA PHE A 121 -1.95 7.66 8.58
C PHE A 121 -1.37 8.55 7.49
N SER A 122 -1.80 9.81 7.42
CA SER A 122 -1.31 10.76 6.42
C SER A 122 -1.13 12.13 7.04
N ASN A 123 0.09 12.66 6.96
CA ASN A 123 0.39 14.01 7.44
C ASN A 123 0.23 15.08 6.35
N ASN A 124 -0.32 14.69 5.19
CA ASN A 124 -0.56 15.61 4.10
C ASN A 124 -1.56 16.66 4.59
N GLU A 125 -1.16 17.94 4.48
CA GLU A 125 -2.09 19.05 4.60
C GLU A 125 -3.08 18.93 3.44
N SER A 126 -4.36 19.16 3.72
CA SER A 126 -5.37 19.20 2.67
C SER A 126 -4.95 20.24 1.64
N ILE A 127 -4.80 19.82 0.37
CA ILE A 127 -4.72 20.77 -0.73
C ILE A 127 -6.10 21.42 -0.78
N SER A 128 -6.22 22.66 -0.29
CA SER A 128 -7.37 23.50 -0.58
C SER A 128 -7.27 23.86 -2.04
N PHE A 129 -8.27 23.47 -2.83
CA PHE A 129 -8.49 24.11 -4.11
C PHE A 129 -9.31 25.34 -3.80
N ASP A 130 -8.67 26.51 -3.82
CA ASP A 130 -9.43 27.73 -4.01
C ASP A 130 -10.01 27.64 -5.42
N ALA A 131 -11.25 27.17 -5.51
CA ALA A 131 -11.98 27.23 -6.77
C ALA A 131 -11.94 28.71 -7.19
N PRO A 132 -11.51 29.03 -8.43
CA PRO A 132 -11.48 30.41 -8.87
C PRO A 132 -12.87 30.99 -8.65
N THR A 133 -12.96 31.98 -7.76
CA THR A 133 -14.20 32.74 -7.58
C THR A 133 -14.59 33.23 -8.97
N PRO A 134 -15.85 33.00 -9.42
CA PRO A 134 -16.29 33.54 -10.69
C PRO A 134 -15.91 35.02 -10.75
N PRO A 135 -15.30 35.51 -11.84
CA PRO A 135 -14.89 36.90 -11.92
C PRO A 135 -16.12 37.78 -11.65
N ASP A 136 -16.02 38.65 -10.64
CA ASP A 136 -17.06 39.65 -10.40
C ASP A 136 -17.07 40.58 -11.62
N PRO A 137 -18.18 40.67 -12.37
CA PRO A 137 -18.24 41.51 -13.56
C PRO A 137 -18.02 43.00 -13.25
N ASN A 138 -18.23 43.42 -12.00
CA ASN A 138 -18.01 44.80 -11.56
C ASN A 138 -16.63 45.02 -10.92
N ASN A 139 -15.86 43.94 -10.70
CA ASN A 139 -14.54 44.00 -10.09
C ASN A 139 -13.65 42.91 -10.71
N PRO A 140 -13.15 43.11 -11.94
CA PRO A 140 -12.32 42.12 -12.61
C PRO A 140 -11.07 41.86 -11.76
N ALA A 141 -10.90 40.61 -11.33
CA ALA A 141 -9.74 40.21 -10.55
C ALA A 141 -8.46 40.54 -11.33
N PRO A 142 -7.40 41.05 -10.66
CA PRO A 142 -6.12 41.25 -11.30
C PRO A 142 -5.64 39.94 -11.95
N PRO A 143 -4.94 40.00 -13.09
CA PRO A 143 -4.43 38.81 -13.75
C PRO A 143 -3.57 38.02 -12.76
N PRO A 144 -3.68 36.68 -12.74
CA PRO A 144 -2.85 35.87 -11.85
C PRO A 144 -1.38 36.18 -12.14
N PRO A 145 -0.52 36.26 -11.11
CA PRO A 145 0.88 36.53 -11.31
C PRO A 145 1.46 35.49 -12.30
N PRO A 146 2.40 35.89 -13.17
CA PRO A 146 3.04 34.97 -14.10
C PRO A 146 3.62 33.80 -13.30
N ARG A 147 3.27 32.57 -13.72
CA ARG A 147 3.81 31.37 -13.08
C ARG A 147 5.31 31.38 -13.29
N THR A 148 6.06 31.61 -12.21
CA THR A 148 7.50 31.41 -12.25
C THR A 148 7.75 29.93 -12.48
N THR A 149 8.78 29.59 -13.26
CA THR A 149 9.18 28.21 -13.60
C THR A 149 9.57 27.36 -12.38
N GLU A 150 9.60 27.96 -11.20
CA GLU A 150 9.83 27.31 -9.91
C GLU A 150 8.53 26.84 -9.22
N GLN A 151 7.35 27.18 -9.78
CA GLN A 151 6.09 26.57 -9.38
C GLN A 151 6.06 25.13 -9.88
N LYS A 152 6.60 24.22 -9.07
CA LYS A 152 6.35 22.77 -9.14
C LYS A 152 4.86 22.58 -9.50
N PRO A 153 4.54 21.79 -10.54
CA PRO A 153 3.19 21.73 -11.08
C PRO A 153 2.15 21.60 -9.95
N PRO A 154 1.14 22.50 -9.92
CA PRO A 154 0.14 22.49 -8.87
C PRO A 154 -0.50 21.09 -8.83
N GLY A 155 -0.27 20.37 -7.73
CA GLY A 155 -0.85 19.04 -7.53
C GLY A 155 0.06 17.97 -6.90
N TRP A 156 1.37 18.20 -6.75
CA TRP A 156 2.27 17.21 -6.15
C TRP A 156 3.00 17.73 -4.91
N SER A 157 2.25 17.92 -3.83
CA SER A 157 2.83 18.02 -2.49
C SER A 157 3.50 16.68 -2.17
N PRO A 158 4.78 16.68 -1.78
CA PRO A 158 5.46 15.45 -1.43
C PRO A 158 4.77 14.81 -0.23
N ILE A 159 4.38 13.54 -0.35
CA ILE A 159 3.51 12.89 0.63
C ILE A 159 4.30 12.10 1.68
N PHE A 160 3.79 12.07 2.91
CA PHE A 160 4.16 11.07 3.89
C PHE A 160 2.90 10.32 4.32
N GLU A 161 2.90 9.02 4.04
CA GLU A 161 1.74 8.16 4.23
C GLU A 161 2.18 6.78 4.73
N LEU A 162 1.55 6.32 5.82
CA LEU A 162 1.64 4.95 6.29
C LEU A 162 0.26 4.30 6.17
N THR A 163 0.20 3.14 5.53
CA THR A 163 -0.98 2.26 5.56
C THR A 163 -0.66 1.02 6.39
N VAL A 164 -1.48 0.74 7.39
CA VAL A 164 -1.40 -0.44 8.26
C VAL A 164 -2.54 -1.38 7.87
N VAL A 165 -2.22 -2.61 7.49
CA VAL A 165 -3.20 -3.61 7.02
C VAL A 165 -3.12 -4.89 7.84
N TRP A 166 -4.21 -5.64 7.87
CA TRP A 166 -4.23 -7.02 8.36
C TRP A 166 -4.98 -7.92 7.39
N GLY A 167 -4.49 -9.16 7.24
CA GLY A 167 -5.17 -10.19 6.48
C GLY A 167 -4.55 -11.56 6.63
N THR A 168 -5.19 -12.55 6.01
CA THR A 168 -4.84 -13.96 6.12
C THR A 168 -4.15 -14.52 4.89
N GLU A 169 -4.16 -13.77 3.77
CA GLU A 169 -3.74 -14.28 2.46
C GLU A 169 -2.31 -13.86 2.06
N PHE A 170 -1.72 -12.86 2.74
CA PHE A 170 -0.34 -12.46 2.50
C PHE A 170 0.59 -12.96 3.61
N SER A 171 1.84 -13.27 3.23
CA SER A 171 2.86 -13.84 4.11
C SER A 171 4.20 -13.13 3.96
N VAL A 172 5.11 -13.44 4.90
CA VAL A 172 6.49 -12.96 4.92
C VAL A 172 7.24 -13.40 3.66
N GLU A 173 7.05 -14.65 3.25
CA GLU A 173 7.69 -15.27 2.08
C GLU A 173 7.17 -14.66 0.78
N GLY A 174 5.85 -14.42 0.70
CA GLY A 174 5.21 -13.84 -0.48
C GLY A 174 5.67 -12.43 -0.82
N LEU A 175 6.31 -11.72 0.12
CA LEU A 175 6.85 -10.38 -0.13
C LEU A 175 8.05 -10.40 -1.10
N GLY A 176 8.84 -11.48 -1.10
CA GLY A 176 10.11 -11.55 -1.83
C GLY A 176 11.11 -10.47 -1.40
N GLY A 177 11.14 -10.14 -0.10
CA GLY A 177 11.99 -9.11 0.50
C GLY A 177 13.09 -9.69 1.40
N THR A 178 13.76 -8.83 2.17
CA THR A 178 14.74 -9.22 3.19
C THR A 178 14.02 -9.68 4.45
N THR A 179 14.26 -10.92 4.86
CA THR A 179 13.71 -11.50 6.11
C THR A 179 14.42 -10.93 7.34
N VAL A 180 13.64 -10.62 8.37
CA VAL A 180 14.10 -10.09 9.67
C VAL A 180 13.23 -10.66 10.79
N THR A 181 13.60 -10.44 12.04
CA THR A 181 12.72 -10.67 13.19
C THR A 181 12.35 -9.33 13.78
N LEU A 182 11.04 -9.08 13.97
CA LEU A 182 10.53 -7.87 14.58
C LEU A 182 9.58 -8.21 15.72
N GLY A 183 9.82 -7.71 16.93
CA GLY A 183 9.04 -8.00 18.13
C GLY A 183 9.05 -9.48 18.50
N GLY A 184 10.14 -10.18 18.17
CA GLY A 184 10.24 -11.64 18.30
C GLY A 184 9.42 -12.43 17.26
N LYS A 185 8.78 -11.77 16.29
CA LYS A 185 7.96 -12.40 15.26
C LYS A 185 8.69 -12.42 13.90
N PRO A 186 8.53 -13.49 13.10
CA PRO A 186 9.07 -13.51 11.74
C PRO A 186 8.50 -12.36 10.91
N ALA A 187 9.37 -11.69 10.16
CA ALA A 187 8.99 -10.56 9.33
C ALA A 187 9.84 -10.50 8.06
N ALA A 188 9.39 -9.74 7.07
CA ALA A 188 10.20 -9.35 5.93
C ALA A 188 9.88 -7.90 5.55
N PHE A 189 10.85 -7.23 4.93
CA PHE A 189 10.63 -5.93 4.33
C PHE A 189 11.18 -5.86 2.91
N LYS A 190 10.59 -4.98 2.10
CA LYS A 190 11.01 -4.72 0.73
C LYS A 190 10.99 -3.23 0.48
N GLU A 191 12.15 -2.71 0.11
CA GLU A 191 12.30 -1.35 -0.37
C GLU A 191 11.98 -1.28 -1.85
N THR A 192 11.20 -0.28 -2.24
CA THR A 192 10.89 0.03 -3.63
C THR A 192 10.86 1.54 -3.81
N GLU A 193 10.71 2.00 -5.04
CA GLU A 193 10.41 3.39 -5.35
C GLU A 193 8.98 3.45 -5.92
N SER A 194 8.20 4.45 -5.52
CA SER A 194 6.85 4.69 -6.03
C SER A 194 6.80 6.05 -6.72
N GLY A 195 6.17 6.11 -7.89
CA GLY A 195 6.00 7.35 -8.65
C GLY A 195 6.36 7.19 -10.13
N GLY A 196 5.96 8.17 -10.94
CA GLY A 196 6.32 8.20 -12.36
C GLY A 196 7.79 8.56 -12.58
N THR A 197 8.20 8.71 -13.83
CA THR A 197 9.59 9.03 -14.23
C THR A 197 10.14 10.32 -13.62
N ALA A 198 9.28 11.28 -13.28
CA ALA A 198 9.69 12.61 -12.80
C ALA A 198 9.95 12.70 -11.29
N VAL A 199 9.26 11.90 -10.46
CA VAL A 199 9.43 11.94 -8.99
C VAL A 199 9.32 10.53 -8.46
N LYS A 200 10.43 10.03 -7.92
CA LYS A 200 10.50 8.77 -7.21
C LYS A 200 10.44 9.01 -5.71
N ASP A 201 9.36 8.57 -5.08
CA ASP A 201 9.22 8.58 -3.64
C ASP A 201 9.72 7.24 -3.08
N PRO A 202 10.64 7.26 -2.10
CA PRO A 202 10.99 6.07 -1.34
C PRO A 202 9.75 5.39 -0.77
N PHE A 203 9.67 4.07 -0.93
CA PHE A 203 8.56 3.24 -0.50
C PHE A 203 9.08 2.00 0.22
N CYS A 204 8.46 1.64 1.34
CA CYS A 204 8.82 0.42 2.06
C CYS A 204 7.59 -0.36 2.45
N THR A 205 7.59 -1.65 2.12
CA THR A 205 6.58 -2.61 2.62
C THR A 205 7.22 -3.49 3.69
N VAL A 206 6.55 -3.67 4.82
CA VAL A 206 6.94 -4.60 5.88
C VAL A 206 5.78 -5.53 6.14
N ILE A 207 6.03 -6.84 6.23
CA ILE A 207 5.05 -7.84 6.64
C ILE A 207 5.57 -8.52 7.90
N VAL A 208 4.72 -8.62 8.93
CA VAL A 208 4.99 -9.32 10.19
C VAL A 208 4.01 -10.47 10.32
N LYS A 209 4.52 -11.68 10.52
CA LYS A 209 3.68 -12.86 10.77
C LYS A 209 3.06 -12.77 12.16
N LEU A 210 1.75 -12.99 12.25
CA LEU A 210 1.02 -13.07 13.52
C LEU A 210 0.55 -14.51 13.77
N SER A 211 -0.09 -14.77 14.91
CA SER A 211 -0.74 -16.05 15.21
C SER A 211 -1.81 -16.39 14.15
N ASN A 212 -2.71 -15.43 13.90
CA ASN A 212 -3.79 -15.54 12.91
C ASN A 212 -3.61 -14.50 11.79
N GLY A 213 -2.98 -14.93 10.70
CA GLY A 213 -2.67 -14.07 9.54
C GLY A 213 -1.35 -13.30 9.67
N SER A 214 -1.32 -12.10 9.09
CA SER A 214 -0.17 -11.21 8.99
C SER A 214 -0.59 -9.75 9.13
N ALA A 215 0.27 -8.94 9.74
CA ALA A 215 0.17 -7.48 9.68
C ALA A 215 1.07 -6.95 8.56
N GLY A 216 0.61 -5.95 7.81
CA GLY A 216 1.38 -5.27 6.79
C GLY A 216 1.49 -3.78 7.08
N LEU A 217 2.66 -3.19 6.85
CA LEU A 217 2.88 -1.75 6.86
C LEU A 217 3.42 -1.35 5.49
N GLN A 218 2.82 -0.32 4.89
CA GLN A 218 3.33 0.31 3.67
C GLN A 218 3.60 1.77 3.96
N LEU A 219 4.86 2.19 3.87
CA LEU A 219 5.28 3.56 4.10
C LEU A 219 5.79 4.20 2.81
N ARG A 220 5.14 5.29 2.40
CA ARG A 220 5.61 6.17 1.32
C ARG A 220 6.15 7.47 1.93
N ASN A 221 7.35 7.89 1.55
CA ASN A 221 8.01 9.07 2.09
C ASN A 221 8.60 9.96 0.99
N GLY A 222 7.73 10.68 0.28
CA GLY A 222 8.15 11.77 -0.59
C GLY A 222 8.57 13.03 0.18
N ARG A 223 8.02 13.24 1.38
CA ARG A 223 8.14 14.50 2.15
C ARG A 223 9.49 14.68 2.86
N PHE A 224 10.04 13.63 3.44
CA PHE A 224 11.25 13.71 4.29
C PHE A 224 12.39 12.81 3.76
N LYS A 225 12.48 12.68 2.43
CA LYS A 225 13.41 11.76 1.77
C LYS A 225 14.90 11.99 2.09
N THR A 226 15.29 13.21 2.46
CA THR A 226 16.69 13.57 2.79
C THR A 226 17.04 13.41 4.26
N THR A 227 16.05 13.43 5.16
CA THR A 227 16.26 13.43 6.61
C THR A 227 15.75 12.16 7.30
N MET A 228 15.10 11.27 6.55
CA MET A 228 14.48 10.08 7.11
C MET A 228 14.60 8.88 6.18
N ASN A 229 15.21 7.80 6.69
CA ASN A 229 15.23 6.51 6.00
C ASN A 229 13.84 5.85 6.11
N THR A 230 13.22 5.61 4.96
CA THR A 230 11.86 5.08 4.86
C THR A 230 11.75 3.67 5.41
N CYS A 231 12.62 2.75 5.01
CA CYS A 231 12.54 1.36 5.48
C CYS A 231 12.92 1.20 6.95
N GLU A 232 13.88 1.96 7.47
CA GLU A 232 14.17 1.95 8.92
C GLU A 232 12.98 2.47 9.74
N THR A 233 12.32 3.53 9.27
CA THR A 233 11.12 4.06 9.92
C THR A 233 9.98 3.04 9.89
N ALA A 234 9.72 2.43 8.73
CA ALA A 234 8.69 1.39 8.59
C ALA A 234 8.98 0.18 9.49
N LYS A 235 10.24 -0.28 9.58
CA LYS A 235 10.64 -1.38 10.47
C LYS A 235 10.43 -1.04 11.95
N LYS A 236 10.79 0.17 12.40
CA LYS A 236 10.57 0.62 13.80
C LYS A 236 9.07 0.68 14.14
N LEU A 237 8.25 1.14 13.22
CA LEU A 237 6.79 1.15 13.39
C LEU A 237 6.22 -0.27 13.41
N ALA A 238 6.72 -1.16 12.54
CA ALA A 238 6.33 -2.57 12.52
C ALA A 238 6.76 -3.32 13.79
N GLU A 239 7.94 -3.06 14.32
CA GLU A 239 8.42 -3.54 15.62
C GLU A 239 7.45 -3.11 16.74
N THR A 240 7.11 -1.82 16.77
CA THR A 240 6.19 -1.26 17.76
C THR A 240 4.82 -1.91 17.66
N LEU A 241 4.29 -2.10 16.45
CA LEU A 241 3.04 -2.84 16.22
C LEU A 241 3.17 -4.28 16.75
N ALA A 242 4.22 -5.00 16.33
CA ALA A 242 4.43 -6.40 16.69
C ALA A 242 4.51 -6.61 18.21
N SER A 243 5.10 -5.68 18.94
CA SER A 243 5.17 -5.72 20.42
C SER A 243 3.82 -5.52 21.12
N ARG A 244 2.84 -4.91 20.44
CA ARG A 244 1.50 -4.63 20.97
C ARG A 244 0.46 -5.67 20.58
N VAL A 245 0.76 -6.49 19.57
CA VAL A 245 -0.14 -7.51 19.04
C VAL A 245 0.33 -8.89 19.49
N GLN A 246 -0.53 -9.59 20.25
CA GLN A 246 -0.23 -10.92 20.76
C GLN A 246 -0.32 -11.98 19.65
#